data_AF-A0A377U240-F1
#
_entry.id   AF-A0A377U240-F1
#
_cell.length_a   1.000
_cell.length_b   1.000
_cell.length_c   1.000
_cell.angle_alpha   90.00
_cell.angle_beta   90.00
_cell.angle_gamma   90.00
#
_symmetry.space_group_name_H-M   'P 1'
#
loop_
_entity.id
_entity.type
_entity.pdbx_description
1 polymer ?
#
loop_
_entity_poly.entity_id
_entity_poly.type
_entity_poly.pdbx_seq_one_letter_code
_entity_poly.pdbx_strand_id
1 'polypeptide(L)'
;MLTASAGVIDDLIVYFLSEDYFRLVVNSATREKDLAWISEQAEPYGLEITVRDDLSLIAVQGPQAKAKAATLFTDAQRQAVEGMKPFFGVQAGDLFIATTGYTGEAGYEIAMPNEQAADFWRGLLDAGVKPCGLGARDTLRLEAGMNLYGQEMDEGVSPLAANMGWTIAWEPAIVTSSAAKRWRCSVKKAPSSWLAW
;
A
#
# COMPACT_ATOMS: atom_id res chain seq x y z
N MET A 1 -4.26 3.57 -11.55
CA MET A 1 -3.41 4.22 -12.59
C MET A 1 -3.88 3.76 -13.95
N LEU A 2 -4.02 4.65 -14.95
CA LEU A 2 -4.67 4.32 -16.23
C LEU A 2 -3.79 4.63 -17.44
N THR A 3 -3.98 3.88 -18.53
CA THR A 3 -3.42 4.18 -19.85
C THR A 3 -4.17 5.35 -20.51
N ALA A 4 -3.64 5.87 -21.62
CA ALA A 4 -4.32 6.88 -22.44
C ALA A 4 -5.69 6.42 -22.98
N SER A 5 -5.89 5.10 -23.15
CA SER A 5 -7.16 4.50 -23.55
C SER A 5 -8.05 4.12 -22.37
N ALA A 6 -7.75 4.61 -21.17
CA ALA A 6 -8.47 4.35 -19.92
C ALA A 6 -8.50 2.87 -19.46
N GLY A 7 -7.53 2.07 -19.90
CA GLY A 7 -7.28 0.74 -19.35
C GLY A 7 -6.53 0.81 -18.02
N VAL A 8 -6.74 -0.16 -17.12
CA VAL A 8 -6.07 -0.16 -15.81
C VAL A 8 -4.62 -0.67 -15.96
N ILE A 9 -3.64 0.21 -15.65
CA ILE A 9 -2.23 -0.20 -15.60
C ILE A 9 -1.96 -0.98 -14.31
N ASP A 10 -2.42 -0.44 -13.18
CA ASP A 10 -2.45 -1.10 -11.88
C ASP A 10 -3.41 -0.35 -10.94
N ASP A 11 -3.88 -1.04 -9.91
CA ASP A 11 -4.47 -0.44 -8.72
C ASP A 11 -3.43 -0.33 -7.60
N LEU A 12 -3.49 0.76 -6.83
CA LEU A 12 -2.46 1.07 -5.83
C LEU A 12 -3.00 1.95 -4.71
N ILE A 13 -2.26 2.00 -3.61
CA ILE A 13 -2.50 2.94 -2.51
C ILE A 13 -1.45 4.06 -2.57
N VAL A 14 -1.92 5.30 -2.41
CA VAL A 14 -1.08 6.50 -2.27
C VAL A 14 -1.28 7.13 -0.89
N TYR A 15 -0.18 7.46 -0.23
CA TYR A 15 -0.16 8.21 1.02
C TYR A 15 0.42 9.59 0.78
N PHE A 16 -0.32 10.62 1.19
CA PHE A 16 0.18 11.98 1.35
C PHE A 16 0.86 12.09 2.72
N LEU A 17 2.15 12.42 2.74
CA LEU A 17 2.91 12.58 3.98
C LEU A 17 3.25 14.05 4.23
N SER A 18 3.66 14.75 3.17
CA SER A 18 3.84 16.20 3.13
C SER A 18 3.73 16.70 1.69
N GLU A 19 3.67 18.02 1.49
CA GLU A 19 3.62 18.66 0.17
C GLU A 19 4.73 18.23 -0.79
N ASP A 20 5.88 17.79 -0.25
CA ASP A 20 7.03 17.32 -0.99
C ASP A 20 7.27 15.82 -0.87
N TYR A 21 6.37 15.06 -0.23
CA TYR A 21 6.58 13.63 -0.01
C TYR A 21 5.29 12.80 -0.06
N PHE A 22 5.27 11.91 -1.05
CA PHE A 22 4.23 10.89 -1.23
C PHE A 22 4.84 9.49 -1.20
N ARG A 23 4.02 8.52 -0.82
CA ARG A 23 4.38 7.10 -0.88
C ARG A 23 3.33 6.33 -1.66
N LEU A 24 3.80 5.51 -2.59
CA LEU A 24 2.99 4.57 -3.37
C LEU A 24 3.36 3.14 -2.97
N VAL A 25 2.33 2.30 -2.83
CA VAL A 25 2.49 0.85 -2.67
C VAL A 25 1.80 0.18 -3.85
N VAL A 26 2.58 -0.55 -4.64
CA VAL A 26 2.16 -1.19 -5.90
C VAL A 26 2.26 -2.71 -5.81
N ASN A 27 1.55 -3.40 -6.70
CA ASN A 27 1.58 -4.86 -6.74
C ASN A 27 2.97 -5.39 -7.15
N SER A 28 3.31 -6.59 -6.67
CA SER A 28 4.60 -7.20 -7.00
C SER A 28 4.78 -7.49 -8.48
N ALA A 29 3.71 -7.93 -9.14
CA ALA A 29 3.75 -8.43 -10.52
C ALA A 29 3.87 -7.28 -11.54
N THR A 30 3.36 -6.11 -11.19
CA THR A 30 3.31 -4.90 -12.04
C THR A 30 4.45 -3.94 -11.77
N ARG A 31 5.24 -4.13 -10.69
CA ARG A 31 6.31 -3.22 -10.26
C ARG A 31 7.14 -2.59 -11.39
N GLU A 32 7.75 -3.39 -12.26
CA GLU A 32 8.66 -2.86 -13.27
C GLU A 32 7.92 -2.02 -14.32
N LYS A 33 6.70 -2.44 -14.67
CA LYS A 33 5.80 -1.70 -15.55
C LYS A 33 5.36 -0.38 -14.91
N ASP A 34 4.97 -0.43 -13.64
CA ASP A 34 4.56 0.74 -12.87
C ASP A 34 5.70 1.73 -12.69
N LEU A 35 6.90 1.27 -12.36
CA LEU A 35 8.07 2.12 -12.24
C LEU A 35 8.43 2.80 -13.56
N ALA A 36 8.38 2.07 -14.68
CA ALA A 36 8.62 2.66 -15.99
C ALA A 36 7.59 3.74 -16.31
N TRP A 37 6.31 3.44 -16.13
CA TRP A 37 5.22 4.39 -16.38
C TRP A 37 5.31 5.62 -15.46
N ILE A 38 5.45 5.44 -14.16
CA ILE A 38 5.54 6.54 -13.18
C ILE A 38 6.77 7.41 -13.48
N SER A 39 7.90 6.82 -13.86
CA SER A 39 9.11 7.58 -14.19
C SER A 39 8.92 8.44 -15.44
N GLU A 40 8.25 7.91 -16.46
CA GLU A 40 7.90 8.67 -17.66
C GLU A 40 6.97 9.85 -17.33
N GLN A 41 5.92 9.61 -16.54
CA GLN A 41 4.97 10.66 -16.14
C GLN A 41 5.57 11.70 -15.18
N ALA A 42 6.60 11.33 -14.41
CA ALA A 42 7.24 12.19 -13.42
C ALA A 42 8.27 13.16 -14.01
N GLU A 43 8.86 12.84 -15.17
CA GLU A 43 9.95 13.62 -15.78
C GLU A 43 9.59 15.10 -15.97
N PRO A 44 8.42 15.47 -16.54
CA PRO A 44 8.08 16.87 -16.77
C PRO A 44 7.92 17.69 -15.48
N TYR A 45 7.72 17.01 -14.34
CA TYR A 45 7.53 17.63 -13.03
C TYR A 45 8.80 17.62 -12.18
N GLY A 46 9.89 17.00 -12.64
CA GLY A 46 11.15 16.91 -11.93
C GLY A 46 11.03 16.20 -10.58
N LEU A 47 10.19 15.16 -10.49
CA LEU A 47 10.02 14.38 -9.26
C LEU A 47 11.16 13.41 -9.06
N GLU A 48 11.59 13.26 -7.80
CA GLU A 48 12.54 12.24 -7.41
C GLU A 48 11.76 10.96 -7.02
N ILE A 49 12.03 9.86 -7.71
CA ILE A 49 11.46 8.55 -7.39
C ILE A 49 12.51 7.72 -6.66
N THR A 50 12.19 7.30 -5.44
CA THR A 50 13.05 6.44 -4.61
C THR A 50 12.36 5.11 -4.36
N VAL A 51 12.91 4.04 -4.91
CA VAL A 51 12.40 2.70 -4.64
C VAL A 51 12.87 2.22 -3.27
N ARG A 52 11.95 1.66 -2.46
CA ARG A 52 12.21 1.25 -1.07
C ARG A 52 12.38 -0.27 -0.93
N ASP A 53 13.40 -0.80 -1.59
CA ASP A 53 13.78 -2.22 -1.50
C ASP A 53 14.44 -2.59 -0.16
N ASP A 54 14.80 -1.59 0.63
CA ASP A 54 15.30 -1.69 2.00
C ASP A 54 14.20 -2.01 3.03
N LEU A 55 12.93 -2.04 2.62
CA LEU A 55 11.80 -2.26 3.51
C LEU A 55 11.03 -3.56 3.24
N SER A 56 10.65 -4.25 4.30
CA SER A 56 9.70 -5.38 4.31
C SER A 56 8.32 -4.92 4.75
N LEU A 57 7.24 -5.58 4.30
CA LEU A 57 5.85 -5.22 4.63
C LEU A 57 5.10 -6.44 5.18
N ILE A 58 4.48 -6.28 6.35
CA ILE A 58 3.66 -7.30 7.00
C ILE A 58 2.24 -6.76 7.17
N ALA A 59 1.24 -7.54 6.76
CA ALA A 59 -0.17 -7.21 6.97
C ALA A 59 -0.71 -8.01 8.15
N VAL A 60 -1.18 -7.31 9.19
CA VAL A 60 -1.81 -7.92 10.37
C VAL A 60 -3.29 -7.55 10.32
N GLN A 61 -4.16 -8.51 10.03
CA GLN A 61 -5.58 -8.27 9.75
C GLN A 61 -6.49 -9.16 10.61
N GLY A 62 -7.69 -8.66 10.90
CA GLY A 62 -8.71 -9.31 11.73
C GLY A 62 -9.15 -8.46 12.91
N PRO A 63 -10.25 -8.84 13.58
CA PRO A 63 -10.88 -8.01 14.62
C PRO A 63 -9.98 -7.71 15.83
N GLN A 64 -8.97 -8.56 16.09
CA GLN A 64 -8.00 -8.39 17.18
C GLN A 64 -6.62 -7.93 16.69
N ALA A 65 -6.44 -7.71 15.38
CA ALA A 65 -5.14 -7.45 14.78
C ALA A 65 -4.44 -6.22 15.36
N LYS A 66 -5.17 -5.09 15.46
CA LYS A 66 -4.60 -3.85 15.99
C LYS A 66 -4.12 -4.01 17.43
N ALA A 67 -4.92 -4.67 18.26
CA ALA A 67 -4.58 -4.92 19.67
C ALA A 67 -3.34 -5.81 19.81
N LYS A 68 -3.26 -6.90 19.02
CA LYS A 68 -2.11 -7.81 19.02
C LYS A 68 -0.84 -7.14 18.50
N ALA A 69 -0.92 -6.40 17.39
CA ALA A 69 0.24 -5.68 16.86
C ALA A 69 0.75 -4.59 17.82
N ALA A 70 -0.17 -3.90 18.52
CA ALA A 70 0.18 -2.82 19.45
C ALA A 70 0.97 -3.27 20.69
N THR A 71 1.01 -4.57 21.01
CA THR A 71 1.85 -5.10 22.09
C THR A 71 3.34 -5.10 21.73
N LEU A 72 3.67 -5.08 20.43
CA LEU A 72 5.06 -4.98 19.94
C LEU A 72 5.53 -3.52 19.80
N PHE A 73 4.60 -2.56 19.82
CA PHE A 73 4.93 -1.15 19.61
C PHE A 73 5.61 -0.55 20.85
N THR A 74 6.44 0.47 20.62
CA THR A 74 6.88 1.38 21.68
C THR A 74 5.72 2.29 22.12
N ASP A 75 5.87 3.00 23.25
CA ASP A 75 4.87 3.98 23.68
C ASP A 75 4.65 5.08 22.63
N ALA A 76 5.73 5.56 22.01
CA ALA A 76 5.65 6.57 20.95
C ALA A 76 4.89 6.04 19.71
N GLN A 77 5.12 4.78 19.33
CA GLN A 77 4.39 4.15 18.22
C GLN A 77 2.91 3.94 18.56
N ARG A 78 2.59 3.51 19.78
CA ARG A 78 1.20 3.40 20.25
C ARG A 78 0.49 4.75 20.19
N GLN A 79 1.13 5.80 20.69
CA GLN A 79 0.59 7.16 20.63
C GLN A 79 0.38 7.64 19.19
N ALA A 80 1.32 7.34 18.29
CA ALA A 80 1.22 7.76 16.88
C ALA A 80 0.03 7.13 16.15
N VAL A 81 -0.37 5.91 16.52
CA VAL A 81 -1.50 5.19 15.88
C VAL A 81 -2.80 5.31 16.65
N GLU A 82 -2.79 5.96 17.82
CA GLU A 82 -3.97 6.12 18.67
C GLU A 82 -5.06 6.92 17.93
N GLY A 83 -6.27 6.39 17.88
CA GLY A 83 -7.39 7.02 17.17
C GLY A 83 -7.22 7.11 15.65
N MET A 84 -6.18 6.50 15.06
CA MET A 84 -5.93 6.57 13.62
C MET A 84 -7.08 5.94 12.81
N LYS A 85 -7.72 6.76 11.98
CA LYS A 85 -8.85 6.37 11.11
C LYS A 85 -8.40 5.41 10.00
N PRO A 86 -9.32 4.68 9.33
CA PRO A 86 -8.99 3.88 8.15
C PRO A 86 -8.32 4.71 7.04
N PHE A 87 -7.45 4.10 6.24
CA PHE A 87 -6.72 4.73 5.13
C PHE A 87 -5.79 5.89 5.53
N PHE A 88 -5.16 5.77 6.71
CA PHE A 88 -4.06 6.64 7.14
C PHE A 88 -2.77 5.86 7.27
N GLY A 89 -1.63 6.55 7.14
CA GLY A 89 -0.30 5.99 7.38
C GLY A 89 0.57 6.98 8.14
N VAL A 90 1.37 6.48 9.07
CA VAL A 90 2.25 7.30 9.90
C VAL A 90 3.63 6.65 10.02
N GLN A 91 4.69 7.46 9.90
CA GLN A 91 6.04 7.05 10.22
C GLN A 91 6.28 7.24 11.73
N ALA A 92 6.59 6.18 12.46
CA ALA A 92 6.81 6.16 13.89
C ALA A 92 8.09 5.39 14.24
N GLY A 93 9.20 6.13 14.30
CA GLY A 93 10.55 5.54 14.33
C GLY A 93 10.80 4.75 13.04
N ASP A 94 11.28 3.53 13.17
CA ASP A 94 11.60 2.67 12.01
C ASP A 94 10.37 2.09 11.32
N LEU A 95 9.20 2.13 11.97
CA LEU A 95 7.97 1.57 11.43
C LEU A 95 7.18 2.63 10.67
N PHE A 96 6.71 2.28 9.48
CA PHE A 96 5.59 2.95 8.84
C PHE A 96 4.34 2.09 9.02
N ILE A 97 3.37 2.60 9.78
CA ILE A 97 2.17 1.86 10.18
C ILE A 97 0.98 2.48 9.46
N ALA A 98 0.24 1.68 8.72
CA ALA A 98 -0.93 2.11 7.96
C ALA A 98 -2.18 1.32 8.35
N THR A 99 -3.32 2.00 8.43
CA THR A 99 -4.65 1.40 8.65
C THR A 99 -5.30 0.98 7.33
N THR A 100 -4.56 0.18 6.57
CA THR A 100 -4.95 -0.42 5.29
C THR A 100 -4.98 -1.95 5.42
N GLY A 101 -5.54 -2.62 4.42
CA GLY A 101 -5.76 -4.06 4.47
C GLY A 101 -6.41 -4.60 3.20
N TYR A 102 -6.40 -5.92 3.06
CA TYR A 102 -6.88 -6.62 1.87
C TYR A 102 -7.73 -7.86 2.23
N THR A 103 -8.56 -7.75 3.27
CA THR A 103 -9.39 -8.85 3.80
C THR A 103 -10.82 -8.46 4.16
N GLY A 104 -11.19 -7.18 4.03
CA GLY A 104 -12.47 -6.67 4.54
C GLY A 104 -12.51 -6.44 6.06
N GLU A 105 -11.45 -6.79 6.78
CA GLU A 105 -11.35 -6.65 8.24
C GLU A 105 -10.51 -5.44 8.65
N ALA A 106 -10.59 -5.06 9.93
CA ALA A 106 -9.69 -4.07 10.50
C ALA A 106 -8.26 -4.64 10.63
N GLY A 107 -7.26 -3.78 10.55
CA GLY A 107 -5.88 -4.20 10.71
C GLY A 107 -4.86 -3.09 10.53
N TYR A 108 -3.61 -3.51 10.41
CA TYR A 108 -2.49 -2.68 10.01
C TYR A 108 -1.71 -3.33 8.86
N GLU A 109 -1.13 -2.50 8.00
CA GLU A 109 0.03 -2.84 7.17
C GLU A 109 1.24 -2.10 7.74
N ILE A 110 2.30 -2.86 8.05
CA ILE A 110 3.47 -2.35 8.78
C ILE A 110 4.70 -2.56 7.91
N ALA A 111 5.28 -1.44 7.47
CA ALA A 111 6.53 -1.41 6.74
C ALA A 111 7.69 -1.12 7.69
N MET A 112 8.77 -1.89 7.58
CA MET A 112 9.95 -1.80 8.45
C MET A 112 11.23 -2.13 7.69
N PRO A 113 12.42 -1.75 8.20
CA PRO A 113 13.69 -2.20 7.62
C PRO A 113 13.77 -3.72 7.54
N ASN A 114 14.37 -4.23 6.47
CA ASN A 114 14.44 -5.68 6.19
C ASN A 114 15.03 -6.48 7.36
N GLU A 115 16.04 -5.91 8.03
CA GLU A 115 16.71 -6.52 9.18
C GLU A 115 15.80 -6.69 10.41
N GLN A 116 14.74 -5.90 10.54
CA GLN A 116 13.78 -6.00 11.66
C GLN A 116 12.65 -7.00 11.38
N ALA A 117 12.44 -7.36 10.12
CA ALA A 117 11.26 -8.11 9.69
C ALA A 117 11.12 -9.47 10.36
N ALA A 118 12.22 -10.22 10.49
CA ALA A 118 12.20 -11.56 11.06
C ALA A 118 11.84 -11.56 12.55
N ASP A 119 12.35 -10.60 13.32
CA ASP A 119 12.10 -10.51 14.76
C ASP A 119 10.72 -9.92 15.04
N PHE A 120 10.29 -8.92 14.27
CA PHE A 120 8.93 -8.40 14.35
C PHE A 120 7.90 -9.50 14.03
N TRP A 121 8.16 -10.29 12.98
CA TRP A 121 7.33 -11.44 12.63
C TRP A 121 7.21 -12.45 13.78
N ARG A 122 8.33 -12.84 14.41
CA ARG A 122 8.31 -13.75 15.58
C ARG A 122 7.50 -13.16 16.73
N GLY A 123 7.66 -11.87 17.02
CA GLY A 123 6.88 -11.19 18.05
C GLY A 123 5.36 -11.24 17.78
N LEU A 124 4.94 -11.17 16.51
CA LEU A 124 3.53 -11.31 16.14
C LEU A 124 3.02 -12.73 16.42
N LEU A 125 3.83 -13.76 16.14
CA LEU A 125 3.48 -15.15 16.47
C LEU A 125 3.29 -15.32 17.98
N ASP A 126 4.21 -14.77 18.78
CA ASP A 126 4.15 -14.81 20.24
C ASP A 126 2.93 -14.03 20.79
N ALA A 127 2.52 -12.96 20.10
CA ALA A 127 1.28 -12.24 20.37
C ALA A 127 0.00 -12.98 19.89
N GLY A 128 0.16 -14.19 19.33
CA GLY A 128 -0.93 -15.05 18.89
C GLY A 128 -1.53 -14.63 17.54
N VAL A 129 -0.79 -13.92 16.69
CA VAL A 129 -1.15 -13.72 15.29
C VAL A 129 -0.83 -15.02 14.54
N LYS A 130 -1.83 -15.57 13.84
CA LYS A 130 -1.68 -16.83 13.11
C LYS A 130 -1.20 -16.54 11.69
N PRO A 131 -0.15 -17.24 11.21
CA PRO A 131 0.25 -17.14 9.83
C PRO A 131 -0.81 -17.64 8.86
N CYS A 132 -0.99 -16.91 7.77
CA CYS A 132 -1.87 -17.14 6.66
C CYS A 132 -1.08 -17.07 5.34
N GLY A 133 -1.45 -17.93 4.40
CA GLY A 133 -0.80 -17.99 3.08
C GLY A 133 -1.56 -17.21 2.01
N LEU A 134 -1.02 -17.22 0.80
CA LEU A 134 -1.66 -16.62 -0.38
C LEU A 134 -3.05 -17.19 -0.69
N GLY A 135 -3.29 -18.47 -0.42
CA GLY A 135 -4.61 -19.08 -0.61
C GLY A 135 -5.69 -18.47 0.27
N ALA A 136 -5.38 -18.21 1.55
CA ALA A 136 -6.29 -17.51 2.46
C ALA A 136 -6.47 -16.04 2.06
N ARG A 137 -5.40 -15.37 1.60
CA ARG A 137 -5.50 -14.00 1.08
C ARG A 137 -6.51 -13.91 -0.07
N ASP A 138 -6.45 -14.85 -1.02
CA ASP A 138 -7.35 -14.84 -2.18
C ASP A 138 -8.81 -15.09 -1.79
N THR A 139 -9.08 -15.99 -0.83
CA THR A 139 -10.46 -16.16 -0.34
C THR A 139 -10.96 -14.91 0.36
N LEU A 140 -10.16 -14.32 1.27
CA LEU A 140 -10.57 -13.17 2.07
C LEU A 140 -10.82 -11.92 1.22
N ARG A 141 -9.94 -11.62 0.25
CA ARG A 141 -10.12 -10.45 -0.63
C ARG A 141 -11.35 -10.60 -1.51
N LEU A 142 -11.61 -11.83 -1.98
CA LEU A 142 -12.74 -12.12 -2.86
C LEU A 142 -14.06 -12.00 -2.10
N GLU A 143 -14.12 -12.55 -0.88
CA GLU A 143 -15.26 -12.38 0.04
C GLU A 143 -15.50 -10.89 0.37
N ALA A 144 -14.43 -10.10 0.50
CA ALA A 144 -14.50 -8.67 0.73
C ALA A 144 -14.83 -7.84 -0.53
N GLY A 145 -14.95 -8.46 -1.71
CA GLY A 145 -15.22 -7.78 -2.97
C GLY A 145 -14.08 -6.87 -3.46
N MET A 146 -12.83 -7.20 -3.10
CA MET A 146 -11.64 -6.47 -3.51
C MET A 146 -11.04 -7.05 -4.80
N ASN A 147 -10.70 -6.16 -5.74
CA ASN A 147 -10.13 -6.54 -7.03
C ASN A 147 -8.68 -7.01 -6.90
N LEU A 148 -8.28 -7.91 -7.80
CA LEU A 148 -6.92 -8.38 -8.02
C LEU A 148 -6.52 -8.11 -9.47
N TYR A 149 -5.47 -7.31 -9.65
CA TYR A 149 -4.91 -7.02 -10.97
C TYR A 149 -4.54 -8.30 -11.73
N GLY A 150 -4.92 -8.37 -13.01
CA GLY A 150 -4.77 -9.54 -13.87
C GLY A 150 -5.92 -10.55 -13.79
N GLN A 151 -6.88 -10.36 -12.87
CA GLN A 151 -8.13 -11.12 -12.82
C GLN A 151 -9.34 -10.23 -13.08
N GLU A 152 -9.64 -9.29 -12.19
CA GLU A 152 -10.80 -8.41 -12.36
C GLU A 152 -10.54 -7.26 -13.34
N MET A 153 -9.28 -6.88 -13.53
CA MET A 153 -8.89 -5.81 -14.45
C MET A 153 -7.47 -5.99 -14.99
N ASP A 154 -7.27 -5.45 -16.19
CA ASP A 154 -5.99 -5.24 -16.84
C ASP A 154 -6.07 -4.01 -17.76
N GLU A 155 -5.08 -3.81 -18.63
CA GLU A 155 -5.05 -2.67 -19.55
C GLU A 155 -6.13 -2.72 -20.64
N GLY A 156 -6.78 -3.86 -20.86
CA GLY A 156 -7.94 -4.01 -21.73
C GLY A 156 -9.27 -3.71 -21.03
N VAL A 157 -9.29 -3.57 -19.70
CA VAL A 157 -10.49 -3.37 -18.90
C VAL A 157 -10.53 -1.94 -18.34
N SER A 158 -11.65 -1.26 -18.57
CA SER A 158 -11.91 0.05 -17.97
C SER A 158 -12.20 -0.09 -16.47
N PRO A 159 -11.75 0.85 -15.60
CA PRO A 159 -12.13 0.85 -14.18
C PRO A 159 -13.66 0.89 -13.96
N LEU A 160 -14.42 1.43 -14.92
CA LEU A 160 -15.88 1.45 -14.85
C LEU A 160 -16.51 0.05 -15.00
N ALA A 161 -15.82 -0.87 -15.69
CA ALA A 161 -16.24 -2.25 -15.85
C ALA A 161 -15.73 -3.17 -14.72
N ALA A 162 -14.82 -2.68 -13.88
CA ALA A 162 -14.18 -3.43 -12.81
C ALA A 162 -14.62 -2.95 -11.40
N ASN A 163 -15.83 -2.40 -11.24
CA ASN A 163 -16.32 -1.90 -9.94
C ASN A 163 -15.43 -0.81 -9.29
N MET A 164 -14.65 -0.06 -10.09
CA MET A 164 -13.74 1.00 -9.61
C MET A 164 -14.24 2.42 -9.95
N GLY A 165 -15.48 2.57 -10.44
CA GLY A 165 -16.02 3.89 -10.80
C GLY A 165 -16.01 4.91 -9.66
N TRP A 166 -16.15 4.43 -8.41
CA TRP A 166 -16.08 5.27 -7.21
C TRP A 166 -14.68 5.83 -6.91
N THR A 167 -13.63 5.26 -7.51
CA THR A 167 -12.24 5.73 -7.37
C THR A 167 -11.88 6.82 -8.37
N ILE A 168 -12.74 7.08 -9.36
CA ILE A 168 -12.52 8.11 -10.37
C ILE A 168 -13.03 9.45 -9.83
N ALA A 169 -12.09 10.34 -9.50
CA ALA A 169 -12.40 11.74 -9.25
C ALA A 169 -12.63 12.44 -10.59
N TRP A 170 -13.90 12.69 -10.94
CA TRP A 170 -14.27 13.43 -12.14
C TRP A 170 -13.89 14.91 -12.06
N GLU A 171 -13.76 15.44 -10.83
CA GLU A 171 -13.42 16.82 -10.54
C GLU A 171 -12.32 16.92 -9.47
N PRO A 172 -11.41 17.91 -9.55
CA PRO A 172 -11.19 18.76 -10.72
C PRO A 172 -10.68 17.91 -11.89
N ALA A 173 -11.16 18.19 -13.12
CA ALA A 173 -10.57 17.60 -14.32
C ALA A 173 -9.05 17.77 -14.24
N ILE A 174 -8.28 16.67 -14.36
CA ILE A 174 -6.83 16.61 -14.11
C ILE A 174 -6.16 17.87 -14.69
N VAL A 175 -5.84 18.83 -13.81
CA VAL A 175 -5.18 20.07 -14.18
C VAL A 175 -3.71 19.75 -14.27
N THR A 176 -3.17 19.69 -15.48
CA THR A 176 -1.72 19.68 -15.73
C THR A 176 -1.16 21.05 -15.33
N SER A 177 -1.05 21.34 -14.03
CA SER A 177 -0.50 22.62 -13.56
C SER A 177 1.03 22.55 -13.51
N SER A 178 1.67 23.50 -14.18
CA SER A 178 3.11 23.64 -14.44
C SER A 178 3.94 24.13 -13.24
N ALA A 179 3.50 23.86 -12.00
CA ALA A 179 4.22 24.31 -10.80
C ALA A 179 5.11 23.20 -10.24
N ALA A 180 6.29 23.01 -10.86
CA ALA A 180 7.33 22.13 -10.33
C ALA A 180 7.92 22.69 -9.03
N LYS A 181 7.40 22.23 -7.89
CA LYS A 181 8.17 22.15 -6.63
C LYS A 181 8.84 20.77 -6.59
N ARG A 182 9.92 20.56 -5.84
CA ARG A 182 10.54 19.22 -5.73
C ARG A 182 9.60 18.29 -4.97
N TRP A 183 9.19 17.17 -5.57
CA TRP A 183 8.44 16.11 -4.90
C TRP A 183 9.30 14.86 -4.81
N ARG A 184 9.20 14.15 -3.68
CA ARG A 184 9.74 12.82 -3.47
C ARG A 184 8.60 11.81 -3.51
N CYS A 185 8.77 10.77 -4.31
CA CYS A 185 7.85 9.65 -4.42
C CYS A 185 8.59 8.39 -3.98
N SER A 186 8.12 7.70 -2.94
CA SER A 186 8.65 6.39 -2.59
C SER A 186 7.77 5.27 -3.12
N VAL A 187 8.31 4.39 -3.96
CA VAL A 187 7.59 3.21 -4.46
C VAL A 187 8.08 1.98 -3.71
N LYS A 188 7.16 1.28 -3.06
CA LYS A 188 7.46 0.02 -2.39
C LYS A 188 6.75 -1.14 -3.07
N LYS A 189 7.51 -2.23 -3.26
CA LYS A 189 6.99 -3.53 -3.69
C LYS A 189 6.24 -4.19 -2.54
N ALA A 190 4.99 -4.60 -2.77
CA ALA A 190 4.38 -5.63 -1.93
C ALA A 190 5.19 -6.94 -2.11
N PRO A 191 5.83 -7.51 -1.07
CA PRO A 191 6.76 -8.63 -1.25
C PRO A 191 6.07 -9.84 -1.89
N SER A 192 6.76 -10.56 -2.77
CA SER A 192 6.27 -11.83 -3.35
C SER A 192 6.69 -13.06 -2.54
N SER A 193 7.72 -12.94 -1.67
CA SER A 193 8.39 -14.07 -1.00
C SER A 193 8.48 -13.98 0.52
N TRP A 194 7.87 -12.96 1.14
CA TRP A 194 7.78 -12.82 2.60
C TRP A 194 6.40 -12.30 3.02
N LEU A 195 5.35 -12.78 2.34
CA LEU A 195 3.96 -12.51 2.70
C LEU A 195 3.58 -13.37 3.89
N ALA A 196 4.03 -12.88 5.02
CA ALA A 196 3.62 -13.30 6.30
C ALA A 196 2.33 -12.49 6.59
N TRP A 197 1.21 -13.01 6.09
CA TRP A 197 -0.05 -12.89 6.83
C TRP A 197 0.02 -13.85 8.00
#